data_AF-A0A1H3A0E8-F1
#
_entry.id   AF-A0A1H3A0E8-F1
#
_cell.length_a   1.000
_cell.length_b   1.000
_cell.length_c   1.000
_cell.angle_alpha   90.00
_cell.angle_beta   90.00
_cell.angle_gamma   90.00
#
_symmetry.space_group_name_H-M   'P 1'
#
loop_
_entity.id
_entity.type
_entity.pdbx_description
1 polymer ?
#
loop_
_entity_poly.entity_id
_entity_poly.type
_entity_poly.pdbx_seq_one_letter_code
_entity_poly.pdbx_strand_id
1 'polypeptide(L)'
;MPDTDISNVNENDLIWQLTGARAGPAVLVTGDLEALAPVVERLQMLPSLVYLRGALMVGSPDAKAEADEVLHLRTADPAQLYWTILNRIAELGMISGRGIPTGLLAA
;
A
#
# COMPACT_ATOMS: atom_id res chain seq x y z
N MET A 1 -28.35 -11.38 -27.79
CA MET A 1 -27.02 -10.86 -27.42
C MET A 1 -27.15 -10.30 -26.02
N PRO A 2 -26.38 -10.79 -25.02
CA PRO A 2 -26.31 -10.08 -23.75
C PRO A 2 -25.28 -8.95 -23.88
N ASP A 3 -25.77 -7.73 -23.91
CA ASP A 3 -25.05 -6.56 -23.45
C ASP A 3 -24.80 -6.73 -21.94
N THR A 4 -23.54 -6.85 -21.53
CA THR A 4 -23.15 -6.52 -20.17
C THR A 4 -21.76 -5.89 -20.28
N ASP A 5 -21.79 -4.57 -20.42
CA ASP A 5 -20.68 -3.66 -20.13
C ASP A 5 -20.28 -3.87 -18.66
N ILE A 6 -19.23 -4.67 -18.43
CA ILE A 6 -18.64 -4.83 -17.10
C ILE A 6 -17.38 -4.00 -17.08
N SER A 7 -17.57 -2.74 -16.70
CA SER A 7 -16.66 -2.02 -15.81
C SER A 7 -15.24 -1.86 -16.33
N ASN A 8 -14.99 -0.77 -17.05
CA ASN A 8 -13.98 0.23 -16.68
C ASN A 8 -12.79 -0.34 -15.86
N VAL A 9 -11.99 -1.22 -16.47
CA VAL A 9 -10.83 -1.82 -15.80
C VAL A 9 -9.75 -0.75 -15.74
N ASN A 10 -9.84 0.06 -14.69
CA ASN A 10 -8.89 1.03 -14.17
C ASN A 10 -7.64 1.25 -15.03
N GLU A 11 -7.56 2.41 -15.68
CA GLU A 11 -6.33 3.00 -16.26
C GLU A 11 -5.20 3.26 -15.22
N ASN A 12 -5.32 2.74 -13.99
CA ASN A 12 -4.38 2.96 -12.89
C ASN A 12 -3.63 1.68 -12.46
N ASP A 13 -3.96 0.50 -12.98
CA ASP A 13 -3.31 -0.79 -12.64
C ASP A 13 -3.13 -1.04 -11.11
N LEU A 14 -4.08 -0.51 -10.33
CA LEU A 14 -4.15 -0.66 -8.88
C LEU A 14 -4.87 -1.96 -8.52
N ILE A 15 -4.26 -2.72 -7.61
CA ILE A 15 -4.78 -3.98 -7.08
C ILE A 15 -5.61 -3.71 -5.82
N TRP A 16 -5.19 -2.74 -5.01
CA TRP A 16 -5.84 -2.42 -3.75
C TRP A 16 -5.58 -0.98 -3.33
N GLN A 17 -6.59 -0.37 -2.70
CA GLN A 17 -6.49 0.95 -2.11
C GLN A 17 -7.19 0.97 -0.77
N LEU A 18 -6.55 1.61 0.20
CA LEU A 18 -7.14 1.97 1.48
C LEU A 18 -6.97 3.46 1.74
N THR A 19 -8.09 4.15 1.83
CA THR A 19 -8.13 5.52 2.32
C THR A 19 -8.38 5.50 3.82
N GLY A 20 -7.46 6.07 4.57
CA GLY A 20 -7.51 6.14 6.02
C GLY A 20 -8.55 7.14 6.55
N ALA A 21 -8.86 7.03 7.84
CA ALA A 21 -9.88 7.86 8.51
C ALA A 21 -9.44 9.32 8.77
N ARG A 22 -8.18 9.67 8.49
CA ARG A 22 -7.61 11.01 8.72
C ARG A 22 -6.84 11.50 7.50
N ALA A 23 -6.85 12.82 7.27
CA ALA A 23 -6.05 13.44 6.21
C ALA A 23 -4.54 13.24 6.46
N GLY A 24 -3.81 12.77 5.46
CA GLY A 24 -2.37 12.48 5.50
C GLY A 24 -1.83 12.17 4.11
N PRO A 25 -0.57 11.71 4.02
CA PRO A 25 0.08 11.46 2.75
C PRO A 25 -0.50 10.22 2.05
N ALA A 26 -0.56 10.26 0.72
CA ALA A 26 -0.88 9.12 -0.11
C ALA A 26 0.40 8.39 -0.52
N VAL A 27 0.45 7.07 -0.32
CA VAL A 27 1.57 6.21 -0.70
C VAL A 27 1.11 5.20 -1.72
N LEU A 28 1.78 5.14 -2.86
CA LEU A 28 1.59 4.12 -3.87
C LEU A 28 2.71 3.10 -3.79
N VAL A 29 2.38 1.86 -3.47
CA VAL A 29 3.29 0.73 -3.50
C VAL A 29 3.17 0.04 -4.85
N THR A 30 4.29 -0.10 -5.53
CA THR A 30 4.37 -0.76 -6.83
C THR A 30 5.35 -1.92 -6.76
N GLY A 31 5.06 -3.02 -7.45
CA GLY A 31 5.90 -4.20 -7.42
C GLY A 31 5.25 -5.38 -8.11
N ASP A 32 5.89 -6.54 -8.00
CA ASP A 32 5.36 -7.77 -8.58
C ASP A 32 3.99 -8.14 -7.98
N LEU A 33 3.00 -8.34 -8.85
CA LEU A 33 1.62 -8.60 -8.45
C LEU A 33 1.48 -9.87 -7.61
N GLU A 34 2.20 -10.94 -8.00
CA GLU A 34 2.13 -12.23 -7.33
C GLU A 34 2.72 -12.16 -5.91
N ALA A 35 3.76 -11.33 -5.73
CA ALA A 35 4.35 -11.08 -4.42
C ALA A 35 3.51 -10.12 -3.56
N LEU A 36 2.80 -9.15 -4.17
CA LEU A 36 2.00 -8.15 -3.47
C LEU A 36 0.62 -8.66 -3.03
N ALA A 37 0.00 -9.58 -3.77
CA ALA A 37 -1.30 -10.15 -3.43
C ALA A 37 -1.38 -10.70 -1.98
N PRO A 38 -0.48 -11.59 -1.53
CA PRO A 38 -0.52 -12.09 -0.15
C PRO A 38 -0.19 -11.00 0.90
N VAL A 39 0.53 -9.95 0.51
CA VAL A 39 0.84 -8.81 1.38
C VAL A 39 -0.40 -7.96 1.62
N VAL A 40 -1.16 -7.69 0.56
CA VAL A 40 -2.44 -6.97 0.62
C VAL A 40 -3.43 -7.71 1.53
N GLU A 41 -3.60 -9.03 1.35
CA GLU A 41 -4.46 -9.84 2.22
C GLU A 41 -4.05 -9.71 3.70
N ARG A 42 -2.74 -9.75 3.98
CA ARG A 42 -2.22 -9.59 5.33
C ARG A 42 -2.44 -8.19 5.90
N LEU A 43 -2.32 -7.15 5.08
CA LEU A 43 -2.62 -5.77 5.48
C LEU A 43 -4.11 -5.60 5.80
N GLN A 44 -5.01 -6.17 5.00
CA GLN A 44 -6.45 -6.12 5.24
C GLN A 44 -6.87 -6.76 6.57
N MET A 45 -6.12 -7.76 7.05
CA MET A 45 -6.35 -8.40 8.34
C MET A 45 -5.94 -7.55 9.54
N LEU A 46 -5.26 -6.41 9.36
CA LEU A 46 -4.86 -5.54 10.46
C LEU A 46 -6.00 -4.59 10.86
N PRO A 47 -6.58 -4.74 12.07
CA PRO A 47 -7.65 -3.85 12.52
C PRO A 47 -7.18 -2.41 12.73
N SER A 48 -5.87 -2.17 12.88
CA SER A 48 -5.30 -0.83 13.04
C SER A 48 -5.23 -0.04 11.74
N LEU A 49 -5.32 -0.69 10.58
CA LEU A 49 -5.18 -0.03 9.27
C LEU A 49 -6.36 0.91 8.97
N VAL A 50 -7.54 0.70 9.58
CA VAL A 50 -8.68 1.64 9.46
C VAL A 50 -8.37 3.03 10.04
N TYR A 51 -7.43 3.10 11.00
CA TYR A 51 -6.99 4.36 11.61
C TYR A 51 -5.79 4.98 10.90
N LEU A 52 -5.41 4.45 9.74
CA LEU A 52 -4.37 5.03 8.90
C LEU A 52 -4.73 6.49 8.58
N ARG A 53 -3.68 7.30 8.48
CA ARG A 53 -3.73 8.70 8.09
C ARG A 53 -3.21 8.80 6.66
N GLY A 54 -4.01 9.35 5.76
CA GLY A 54 -3.70 9.42 4.32
C GLY A 54 -4.28 8.25 3.54
N ALA A 55 -3.60 7.83 2.48
CA ALA A 55 -4.05 6.71 1.64
C ALA A 55 -2.89 5.76 1.35
N LEU A 56 -3.16 4.46 1.34
CA LEU A 56 -2.22 3.43 0.92
C LEU A 56 -2.80 2.73 -0.30
N MET A 57 -2.10 2.82 -1.42
CA MET A 57 -2.44 2.22 -2.69
C MET A 57 -1.38 1.15 -3.02
N VAL A 58 -1.79 0.06 -3.63
CA VAL A 58 -0.92 -1.04 -4.06
C VAL A 58 -1.30 -1.39 -5.49
N GLY A 59 -0.32 -1.43 -6.38
CA GLY A 59 -0.50 -1.70 -7.80
C GLY A 59 0.71 -2.38 -8.44
N SER A 60 0.63 -2.61 -9.75
CA SER A 60 1.77 -3.10 -10.53
C SER A 60 2.92 -2.08 -10.60
N PRO A 61 4.11 -2.49 -11.10
CA PRO A 61 5.21 -1.57 -11.41
C PRO A 61 4.81 -0.36 -12.27
N ASP A 62 3.82 -0.51 -13.15
CA ASP A 62 3.37 0.53 -14.08
C ASP A 62 2.15 1.30 -13.57
N ALA A 63 1.65 0.96 -12.37
CA ALA A 63 0.55 1.68 -11.75
C ALA A 63 0.91 3.16 -11.56
N LYS A 64 0.01 4.02 -12.02
CA LYS A 64 0.12 5.47 -11.87
C LYS A 64 -1.09 5.94 -11.09
N ALA A 65 -0.86 6.40 -9.87
CA ALA A 65 -1.87 7.00 -9.01
C ALA A 65 -1.36 8.32 -8.45
N GLU A 66 -2.26 9.23 -8.10
CA GLU A 66 -1.92 10.46 -7.39
C GLU A 66 -1.51 10.11 -5.95
N ALA A 67 -0.21 9.98 -5.74
CA ALA A 67 0.41 9.71 -4.45
C ALA A 67 1.48 10.75 -4.15
N ASP A 68 1.58 11.16 -2.89
CA ASP A 68 2.69 11.99 -2.38
C ASP A 68 4.02 11.24 -2.48
N GLU A 69 3.98 9.91 -2.33
CA GLU A 69 5.15 9.05 -2.41
C GLU A 69 4.87 7.74 -3.16
N VAL A 70 5.82 7.32 -4.00
CA VAL A 70 5.77 6.03 -4.69
C VAL A 70 6.89 5.12 -4.20
N LEU A 71 6.51 3.98 -3.64
CA LEU A 71 7.42 2.96 -3.14
C LEU A 71 7.53 1.82 -4.15
N HIS A 72 8.68 1.74 -4.83
CA HIS A 72 8.98 0.66 -5.76
C HIS A 72 9.65 -0.51 -5.04
N LEU A 73 8.92 -1.60 -4.87
CA LEU A 73 9.41 -2.80 -4.22
C LEU A 73 9.95 -3.79 -5.26
N ARG A 74 11.22 -4.19 -5.09
CA ARG A 74 11.95 -5.07 -6.02
C ARG A 74 12.18 -6.49 -5.52
N THR A 75 11.73 -6.80 -4.30
CA THR A 75 11.91 -8.10 -3.68
C THR A 75 10.67 -8.96 -3.90
N ALA A 76 10.88 -10.27 -4.11
CA ALA A 76 9.79 -11.25 -4.20
C ALA A 76 9.39 -11.82 -2.83
N ASP A 77 10.09 -11.45 -1.75
CA ASP A 77 9.79 -11.97 -0.41
C ASP A 77 8.61 -11.22 0.24
N PRO A 78 7.44 -11.86 0.42
CA PRO A 78 6.23 -11.19 0.90
C PRO A 78 6.37 -10.69 2.34
N ALA A 79 7.17 -11.34 3.19
CA ALA A 79 7.38 -10.88 4.56
C ALA A 79 8.19 -9.58 4.58
N GLN A 80 9.25 -9.51 3.76
CA GLN A 80 10.06 -8.31 3.60
C GLN A 80 9.25 -7.16 2.98
N LEU A 81 8.44 -7.44 1.95
CA LEU A 81 7.52 -6.47 1.35
C LEU A 81 6.58 -5.87 2.41
N TYR A 82 5.90 -6.74 3.15
CA TYR A 82 4.98 -6.34 4.21
C TYR A 82 5.64 -5.42 5.25
N TRP A 83 6.79 -5.81 5.78
CA TRP A 83 7.50 -5.00 6.77
C TRP A 83 8.06 -3.70 6.19
N THR A 84 8.50 -3.70 4.94
CA THR A 84 8.97 -2.49 4.24
C THR A 84 7.84 -1.48 4.10
N ILE A 85 6.65 -1.91 3.68
CA ILE A 85 5.46 -1.06 3.57
C ILE A 85 5.10 -0.49 4.94
N LEU A 86 4.98 -1.34 5.97
CA LEU A 86 4.61 -0.90 7.32
C LEU A 86 5.61 0.09 7.92
N ASN A 87 6.91 -0.18 7.78
CA ASN A 87 7.93 0.76 8.24
C ASN A 87 7.80 2.09 7.51
N ARG A 88 7.62 2.07 6.17
CA ARG A 88 7.57 3.31 5.40
C ARG A 88 6.36 4.17 5.74
N ILE A 89 5.17 3.57 5.82
CA ILE A 89 3.97 4.31 6.19
C ILE A 89 4.02 4.79 7.66
N ALA A 90 4.78 4.12 8.53
CA ALA A 90 5.03 4.61 9.88
C ALA A 90 6.02 5.78 9.92
N GLU A 91 7.10 5.74 9.12
CA GLU A 91 8.03 6.86 8.95
C GLU A 91 7.31 8.12 8.46
N LEU A 92 6.33 7.95 7.57
CA LEU A 92 5.46 9.03 7.08
C LEU A 92 4.39 9.47 8.10
N GLY A 93 4.34 8.85 9.28
CA GLY A 93 3.35 9.15 10.31
C GLY A 93 1.92 8.80 9.90
N MET A 94 1.75 7.87 8.94
CA MET A 94 0.44 7.38 8.50
C MET A 94 -0.16 6.42 9.52
N ILE A 95 0.68 5.64 10.19
CA ILE A 95 0.28 4.79 11.31
C ILE A 95 1.12 5.15 12.54
N SER A 96 0.49 5.10 13.71
CA SER A 96 1.15 5.34 14.99
C SER A 96 0.95 4.11 15.87
N GLY A 97 1.85 3.13 15.77
CA GLY A 97 1.79 1.88 16.52
C GLY A 97 3.01 1.70 17.42
N ARG A 98 2.80 1.23 18.66
CA ARG A 98 3.89 0.72 19.51
C ARG A 98 4.53 -0.48 18.80
N GLY A 99 5.81 -0.39 18.46
CA GLY A 99 6.58 -1.50 17.87
C GLY A 99 7.06 -1.28 16.43
N ILE A 100 6.73 -0.15 15.80
CA ILE A 100 7.40 0.23 14.55
C ILE A 100 8.61 1.09 14.91
N PRO A 101 9.85 0.61 14.69
CA PRO A 101 11.05 1.30 15.10
C PRO A 101 11.14 2.62 14.35
N THR A 102 10.75 3.70 15.00
CA THR A 102 10.70 5.06 14.42
C THR A 102 12.09 5.70 14.31
N GLY A 103 13.17 4.89 14.34
CA GLY A 103 14.53 5.40 14.52
C GLY A 103 15.68 4.45 14.17
N LEU A 104 15.48 3.41 13.33
CA LEU A 104 16.59 2.53 12.94
C LEU A 104 17.34 2.96 11.66
N LEU A 105 17.14 4.19 11.16
CA LEU A 105 17.88 4.75 10.02
C LEU A 105 18.65 6.04 10.36
N ALA A 106 18.96 6.26 11.64
CA ALA A 106 19.86 7.32 12.08
C ALA A 106 20.96 6.76 13.00
N ALA A 107 21.87 5.96 12.45
CA ALA A 107 23.19 5.68 13.02
C ALA A 107 24.14 5.13 11.94
#